data_AF-A0A6A4UIW7-F1
#
_entry.id   AF-A0A6A4UIW7-F1
#
_cell.length_a   1.000
_cell.length_b   1.000
_cell.length_c   1.000
_cell.angle_alpha   90.00
_cell.angle_beta   90.00
_cell.angle_gamma   90.00
#
_symmetry.space_group_name_H-M   'P 1'
#
loop_
_entity.id
_entity.type
_entity.pdbx_description
1 polymer ?
#
loop_
_entity_poly.entity_id
_entity_poly.type
_entity_poly.pdbx_seq_one_letter_code
_entity_poly.pdbx_strand_id
1 'polypeptide(L)'
;MALWPAKTNLQHLCMWGLWSRLPVGESLSERQISARLAGWHLFGDAAILRRTLVELGLVARSIGASVYQRMELPPDADAQALIRALHLRLG
;
A
#
# COMPACT_ATOMS: atom_id res chain seq x y z
N MET A 1 5.91 18.42 -7.92
CA MET A 1 5.85 16.95 -8.07
C MET A 1 6.33 16.33 -6.78
N ALA A 2 5.56 15.45 -6.14
CA ALA A 2 6.04 14.76 -4.94
C ALA A 2 7.10 13.72 -5.34
N LEU A 3 8.06 13.45 -4.46
CA LEU A 3 9.07 12.42 -4.67
C LEU A 3 8.81 11.23 -3.75
N TRP A 4 9.17 10.04 -4.20
CA TRP A 4 9.19 8.86 -3.34
C TRP A 4 10.31 9.02 -2.30
N PRO A 5 10.07 8.76 -0.99
CA PRO A 5 11.07 8.99 0.04
C PRO A 5 12.34 8.16 -0.20
N ALA A 6 13.53 8.74 -0.03
CA ALA A 6 14.79 8.00 -0.19
C ALA A 6 15.07 7.00 0.95
N LYS A 7 14.51 7.24 2.15
CA LYS A 7 14.74 6.39 3.33
C LYS A 7 13.80 5.18 3.34
N THR A 8 14.36 3.97 3.34
CA THR A 8 13.63 2.70 3.35
C THR A 8 12.60 2.59 4.48
N ASN A 9 12.97 2.94 5.72
CA ASN A 9 12.03 2.90 6.84
C ASN A 9 10.81 3.79 6.64
N LEU A 10 11.00 4.96 6.01
CA LEU A 10 9.90 5.86 5.69
C LEU A 10 9.04 5.31 4.56
N GLN A 11 9.65 4.68 3.54
CA GLN A 11 8.91 3.97 2.49
C GLN A 11 8.02 2.86 3.08
N HIS A 12 8.56 2.05 4.00
CA HIS A 12 7.82 0.99 4.67
C HIS A 12 6.65 1.54 5.49
N LEU A 13 6.90 2.61 6.25
CA LEU A 13 5.85 3.28 7.01
C LEU A 13 4.74 3.80 6.08
N CYS A 14 5.09 4.46 4.96
CA CYS A 14 4.12 4.90 3.97
C CYS A 14 3.28 3.75 3.37
N MET A 15 3.83 2.54 3.25
CA MET A 15 3.08 1.38 2.75
C MET A 15 1.92 1.01 3.65
N TRP A 16 2.06 1.13 4.97
CA TRP A 16 0.96 0.88 5.91
C TRP A 16 -0.22 1.83 5.70
N GLY A 17 0.05 3.09 5.37
CA GLY A 17 -0.99 4.06 5.00
C GLY A 17 -1.76 3.62 3.76
N LEU A 18 -1.08 3.18 2.70
CA LEU A 18 -1.71 2.69 1.47
C LEU A 18 -2.45 1.37 1.69
N TRP A 19 -1.83 0.43 2.41
CA TRP A 19 -2.38 -0.87 2.77
C TRP A 19 -3.70 -0.73 3.52
N SER A 20 -3.80 0.20 4.47
CA SER A 20 -5.01 0.41 5.27
C SER A 20 -6.25 0.79 4.44
N ARG A 21 -6.03 1.34 3.23
CA ARG A 21 -7.07 1.75 2.28
C ARG A 21 -7.43 0.67 1.26
N LEU A 22 -6.62 -0.40 1.17
CA LEU A 22 -6.95 -1.52 0.30
C LEU A 22 -8.14 -2.30 0.87
N PRO A 23 -9.05 -2.78 0.00
CA PRO A 23 -10.21 -3.55 0.43
C PRO A 23 -9.79 -4.87 1.09
N VAL A 24 -10.51 -5.25 2.14
CA VAL A 24 -10.30 -6.49 2.88
C VAL A 24 -10.98 -7.65 2.15
N GLY A 25 -10.27 -8.75 1.96
CA GLY A 25 -10.82 -9.96 1.34
C GLY A 25 -11.07 -9.90 -0.18
N GLU A 26 -10.79 -8.77 -0.83
CA GLU A 26 -10.93 -8.64 -2.28
C GLU A 26 -9.66 -9.03 -3.03
N SER A 27 -9.85 -9.76 -4.12
CA SER A 27 -8.83 -10.03 -5.13
C SER A 27 -8.79 -8.90 -6.16
N LEU A 28 -7.67 -8.21 -6.26
CA LEU A 28 -7.47 -7.12 -7.22
C LEU A 28 -6.57 -7.55 -8.37
N SER A 29 -7.00 -7.36 -9.60
CA SER A 29 -6.08 -7.41 -10.74
C SER A 29 -5.00 -6.32 -10.65
N GLU A 30 -3.86 -6.53 -11.30
CA GLU A 30 -2.81 -5.53 -11.47
C GLU A 30 -3.34 -4.13 -11.85
N ARG A 31 -4.28 -4.06 -12.79
CA ARG A 31 -4.88 -2.80 -13.24
C ARG A 31 -5.68 -2.12 -12.12
N GLN A 32 -6.44 -2.91 -11.37
CA GLN A 32 -7.28 -2.42 -10.27
C GLN A 32 -6.47 -1.91 -9.08
N ILE A 33 -5.39 -2.59 -8.69
CA ILE A 33 -4.52 -2.12 -7.62
C ILE A 33 -3.71 -0.90 -8.09
N SER A 34 -3.21 -0.89 -9.34
CA SER A 34 -2.47 0.24 -9.89
C SER A 34 -3.32 1.50 -9.96
N ALA A 35 -4.58 1.39 -10.38
CA ALA A 35 -5.52 2.51 -10.43
C ALA A 35 -5.83 3.09 -9.03
N ARG A 36 -6.01 2.23 -8.03
CA ARG A 36 -6.20 2.67 -6.63
C ARG A 36 -4.98 3.43 -6.13
N LEU A 37 -3.80 2.83 -6.28
CA LEU A 37 -2.55 3.44 -5.85
C LEU A 37 -2.32 4.77 -6.57
N ALA A 38 -2.53 4.84 -7.89
CA ALA A 38 -2.47 6.07 -8.68
C ALA A 38 -3.35 7.20 -8.13
N GLY A 39 -4.54 6.87 -7.63
CA GLY A 39 -5.42 7.85 -6.99
C GLY A 39 -4.94 8.35 -5.61
N TRP A 40 -3.92 7.73 -5.02
CA TRP A 40 -3.47 8.01 -3.65
C TRP A 40 -2.06 8.60 -3.56
N HIS A 41 -1.36 8.78 -4.68
CA HIS A 41 -0.02 9.36 -4.72
C HIS A 41 0.15 10.32 -5.91
N LEU A 42 1.18 11.16 -5.84
CA LEU A 42 1.44 12.22 -6.84
C LEU A 42 2.78 12.08 -7.59
N PHE A 43 3.53 11.00 -7.35
CA PHE A 43 4.85 10.80 -7.96
C PHE A 43 4.83 9.89 -9.22
N GLY A 44 3.66 9.37 -9.60
CA GLY A 44 3.43 8.77 -10.92
C GLY A 44 3.94 7.34 -11.13
N ASP A 45 4.40 6.66 -10.08
CA ASP A 45 4.88 5.28 -10.17
C ASP A 45 4.08 4.38 -9.21
N ALA A 46 2.99 3.80 -9.71
CA ALA A 46 2.24 2.80 -8.94
C ALA A 46 2.97 1.45 -8.90
N ALA A 47 3.93 1.19 -9.79
CA ALA A 47 4.62 -0.10 -9.87
C ALA A 47 5.60 -0.28 -8.70
N ILE A 48 6.35 0.77 -8.34
CA ILE A 48 7.24 0.74 -7.16
C ILE A 48 6.44 0.46 -5.89
N LEU A 49 5.25 1.06 -5.73
CA LEU A 49 4.36 0.83 -4.59
C LEU A 49 3.87 -0.62 -4.53
N ARG A 50 3.40 -1.19 -5.65
CA ARG A 50 2.97 -2.60 -5.69
C ARG A 50 4.10 -3.54 -5.32
N ARG A 51 5.29 -3.28 -5.86
CA ARG A 51 6.48 -4.08 -5.58
C ARG A 51 6.82 -4.04 -4.08
N THR A 52 6.89 -2.84 -3.49
CA THR A 52 7.18 -2.70 -2.06
C THR A 52 6.10 -3.33 -1.18
N LEU A 53 4.81 -3.23 -1.53
CA LEU A 53 3.73 -3.91 -0.82
C LEU A 53 3.89 -5.44 -0.80
N VAL A 54 4.34 -6.02 -1.91
CA VAL A 54 4.61 -7.46 -2.01
C VAL A 54 5.89 -7.84 -1.26
N GLU A 55 6.95 -7.05 -1.40
CA GLU A 55 8.23 -7.26 -0.69
C GLU A 55 8.06 -7.25 0.83
N LEU A 56 7.15 -6.41 1.35
CA LEU A 56 6.81 -6.35 2.77
C LEU A 56 5.79 -7.39 3.23
N GLY A 57 5.26 -8.22 2.32
CA GLY A 57 4.23 -9.21 2.64
C GLY A 57 2.86 -8.62 2.98
N LEU A 58 2.67 -7.30 2.83
CA LEU A 58 1.40 -6.61 3.08
C LEU A 58 0.33 -6.97 2.04
N VAL A 59 0.77 -7.38 0.85
CA VAL A 59 -0.07 -7.86 -0.23
C VAL A 59 0.52 -9.14 -0.81
N ALA A 60 -0.30 -10.20 -0.89
CA ALA A 60 0.07 -11.40 -1.61
C ALA A 60 -0.15 -11.20 -3.12
N ARG A 61 0.76 -11.74 -3.94
CA ARG A 61 0.63 -11.79 -5.40
C ARG A 61 0.64 -13.25 -5.88
N SER A 62 -0.40 -13.67 -6.59
CA SER A 62 -0.43 -14.99 -7.23
C SER A 62 0.39 -14.99 -8.53
N ILE A 63 1.12 -16.08 -8.79
CA ILE A 63 2.06 -16.20 -9.93
C ILE A 63 1.31 -16.38 -11.26
N GLY A 64 0.14 -17.03 -11.27
CA GLY A 64 -0.59 -17.39 -12.50
C GLY A 64 -1.57 -16.31 -13.00
N ALA A 65 -2.43 -15.82 -12.11
CA ALA A 65 -3.25 -14.64 -12.36
C ALA A 65 -2.62 -13.53 -11.52
N SER A 66 -2.18 -12.42 -12.12
CA SER A 66 -1.57 -11.27 -11.40
C SER A 66 -2.61 -10.55 -10.53
N VAL A 67 -3.06 -11.28 -9.51
CA VAL A 67 -4.04 -10.94 -8.51
C VAL A 67 -3.27 -10.57 -7.26
N TYR A 68 -3.69 -9.47 -6.67
CA TYR A 68 -3.16 -8.85 -5.49
C TYR A 68 -4.23 -8.94 -4.41
N GLN A 69 -3.89 -9.50 -3.26
CA GLN A 69 -4.78 -9.61 -2.14
C GLN A 69 -4.12 -9.01 -0.90
N ARG A 70 -4.85 -8.12 -0.22
CA ARG A 70 -4.42 -7.56 1.06
C ARG A 70 -4.26 -8.67 2.10
N MET A 71 -3.14 -8.68 2.80
CA MET A 71 -2.88 -9.58 3.92
C MET A 71 -3.22 -8.86 5.22
N GLU A 72 -4.04 -9.48 6.06
CA GLU A 72 -4.39 -8.97 7.39
C GLU A 72 -3.24 -9.26 8.37
N LEU A 73 -2.23 -8.38 8.35
CA LEU A 73 -1.09 -8.42 9.25
C LEU A 73 -1.29 -7.41 10.39
N PRO A 74 -0.85 -7.72 11.62
CA PRO A 74 -0.89 -6.76 12.72
C PRO A 74 0.15 -5.65 12.48
N PRO A 75 -0.25 -4.38 12.30
CA PRO A 75 0.69 -3.27 12.19
C PRO A 75 1.44 -3.05 13.50
N ASP A 76 2.71 -2.66 13.41
CA ASP A 76 3.50 -2.21 14.57
C ASP A 76 3.00 -0.86 15.13
N ALA A 77 3.59 -0.39 16.21
CA ALA A 77 3.14 0.82 16.89
C ALA A 77 3.18 2.08 16.00
N ASP A 78 4.21 2.22 15.18
CA ASP A 78 4.40 3.36 14.27
C ASP A 78 3.37 3.32 13.13
N ALA A 79 3.18 2.13 12.54
CA ALA A 79 2.17 1.89 11.51
C ALA A 79 0.76 2.15 12.04
N GLN A 80 0.44 1.69 13.24
CA GLN A 80 -0.84 1.97 13.88
C GLN A 80 -1.05 3.47 14.12
N ALA A 81 -0.02 4.17 14.61
CA ALA A 81 -0.08 5.62 14.82
C ALA A 81 -0.33 6.35 13.50
N LEU A 82 0.36 5.96 12.43
CA LEU A 82 0.15 6.51 11.09
C LEU A 82 -1.28 6.26 10.60
N ILE A 83 -1.77 5.01 10.66
CA ILE A 83 -3.11 4.64 10.18
C ILE A 83 -4.17 5.45 10.92
N ARG A 84 -4.08 5.57 12.25
CA ARG A 84 -4.98 6.40 13.05
C ARG A 84 -4.93 7.87 12.60
N ALA A 85 -3.74 8.43 12.42
CA ALA A 85 -3.57 9.82 12.01
C ALA A 85 -4.12 10.10 10.59
N LEU A 86 -4.04 9.13 9.68
CA LEU A 86 -4.60 9.24 8.33
C LEU A 86 -6.13 9.13 8.34
N HIS A 87 -6.68 8.23 9.16
CA HIS A 87 -8.14 8.10 9.31
C HIS A 87 -8.77 9.40 9.82
N LEU A 88 -8.15 10.05 10.81
CA LEU A 88 -8.61 11.34 11.35
C LEU A 88 -8.53 12.51 10.36
N ARG A 89 -7.73 12.42 9.30
CA ARG A 89 -7.62 13.46 8.26
C ARG A 89 -8.57 13.27 7.09
N LEU A 90 -9.08 12.05 6.92
CA LEU A 90 -9.94 11.66 5.80
C LEU A 90 -11.43 11.62 6.17
N GLY A 91 -11.76 11.72 7.46
CA GLY A 91 -13.12 11.93 7.98
C GLY A 91 -13.40 13.41 8.20
#